data_AF-A0A521V553-F1
#
_entry.id   AF-A0A521V553-F1
#
_cell.length_a   1.000
_cell.length_b   1.000
_cell.length_c   1.000
_cell.angle_alpha   90.00
_cell.angle_beta   90.00
_cell.angle_gamma   90.00
#
_symmetry.space_group_name_H-M   'P 1'
#
loop_
_entity.id
_entity.type
_entity.pdbx_description
1 polymer ?
#
loop_
_entity_poly.entity_id
_entity_poly.type
_entity_poly.pdbx_seq_one_letter_code
_entity_poly.pdbx_strand_id
1 'polypeptide(L)' 'MWDPFQREVLAELGLVPHALALADDPMVDALLRAAGRDRAAADAAVVLRGMPDPASLRGNPSAKRALWPRLRRLRRGRA' A
#
# COMPACT_ATOMS: atom_id res chain seq x y z
N MET A 1 -4.19 -4.45 -12.69
CA MET A 1 -3.20 -4.40 -13.78
C MET A 1 -3.94 -3.87 -15.00
N TRP A 2 -3.37 -2.90 -15.73
CA TRP A 2 -4.04 -2.32 -16.90
C TRP A 2 -4.08 -3.35 -18.03
N ASP A 3 -5.24 -3.50 -18.68
CA ASP A 3 -5.39 -4.41 -19.80
C ASP A 3 -4.79 -3.82 -21.10
N PRO A 4 -4.60 -4.63 -22.16
CA PRO A 4 -4.01 -4.16 -23.41
C PRO A 4 -4.78 -3.00 -24.06
N PHE A 5 -6.11 -3.07 -24.05
CA PHE A 5 -6.96 -2.04 -24.64
C PHE A 5 -6.84 -0.71 -23.90
N GLN A 6 -6.82 -0.73 -22.57
CA GLN A 6 -6.61 0.47 -21.76
C GLN A 6 -5.25 1.12 -22.03
N ARG A 7 -4.21 0.32 -22.31
CA ARG A 7 -2.88 0.83 -22.67
C ARG A 7 -2.86 1.49 -24.05
N GLU A 8 -3.58 0.93 -25.02
CA GLU A 8 -3.74 1.54 -26.35
C GLU A 8 -4.46 2.88 -26.25
N VAL A 9 -5.54 2.96 -25.48
CA VAL A 9 -6.27 4.22 -25.24
C VAL A 9 -5.37 5.27 -24.60
N LEU A 10 -4.56 4.91 -23.59
CA LEU A 10 -3.59 5.84 -23.00
C LEU A 10 -2.55 6.31 -24.01
N ALA A 11 -2.02 5.42 -24.84
CA ALA A 11 -1.01 5.74 -25.84
C ALA A 11 -1.54 6.73 -26.88
N GLU A 12 -2.78 6.55 -27.34
CA GLU A 12 -3.45 7.46 -28.28
C GLU A 12 -3.66 8.85 -27.67
N LEU A 13 -3.94 8.91 -26.36
CA LEU A 13 -4.04 10.16 -25.60
C LEU A 13 -2.66 10.79 -25.31
N GLY A 14 -1.55 10.17 -25.73
CA GLY A 14 -0.18 10.62 -25.43
C GLY A 14 0.20 10.47 -23.96
N LEU A 15 -0.52 9.64 -23.19
CA LEU A 15 -0.33 9.42 -21.76
C LEU A 15 0.47 8.13 -21.52
N VAL A 16 1.47 8.22 -20.64
CA VAL A 16 2.26 7.05 -20.23
C VAL A 16 1.81 6.60 -18.84
N PRO A 17 1.39 5.34 -18.65
CA PRO A 17 1.03 4.84 -17.34
C PRO A 17 2.27 4.74 -16.45
N HIS A 18 2.32 5.54 -15.39
CA HIS A 18 3.33 5.42 -14.34
C HIS A 18 2.79 4.58 -13.18
N ALA A 19 3.57 3.58 -12.76
CA ALA A 19 3.34 2.94 -11.48
C ALA A 19 3.74 3.92 -10.38
N LEU A 20 2.80 4.28 -9.50
CA LEU A 20 3.15 5.01 -8.29
C LEU A 20 3.97 4.08 -7.40
N ALA A 21 5.28 4.32 -7.36
CA ALA A 21 6.15 3.69 -6.40
C ALA A 21 5.67 4.05 -4.99
N LEU A 22 5.67 3.06 -4.10
CA LEU A 22 5.40 3.32 -2.69
C LEU A 22 6.48 4.25 -2.15
N ALA A 23 6.10 5.16 -1.25
CA ALA A 23 7.05 6.05 -0.60
C ALA A 23 8.19 5.22 0.02
N ASP A 24 9.42 5.68 -0.18
CA ASP A 24 10.60 5.06 0.41
C ASP A 24 10.72 5.46 1.89
N ASP A 25 9.90 4.82 2.71
CA ASP A 25 9.79 5.09 4.15
C ASP A 25 9.83 3.76 4.94
N PRO A 26 10.73 3.61 5.93
CA PRO A 26 10.78 2.42 6.78
C PRO A 26 9.48 2.12 7.54
N MET A 27 8.65 3.14 7.83
CA MET A 27 7.34 2.97 8.43
C MET A 27 6.36 2.27 7.47
N VAL A 28 6.45 2.57 6.17
CA VAL A 28 5.65 1.90 5.13
C VAL A 28 6.01 0.40 5.10
N ASP A 29 7.30 0.07 5.15
CA ASP A 29 7.75 -1.33 5.22
C ASP A 29 7.26 -2.05 6.47
N ALA A 30 7.29 -1.38 7.63
CA ALA A 30 6.81 -1.95 8.87
C ALA A 30 5.30 -2.23 8.83
N LEU A 31 4.51 -1.31 8.27
CA LEU A 31 3.07 -1.48 8.10
C LEU A 31 2.73 -2.64 7.15
N LEU A 32 3.40 -2.71 6.00
CA LEU A 32 3.23 -3.81 5.05
C LEU A 32 3.57 -5.16 5.71
N ARG A 33 4.74 -5.26 6.36
CA ARG A 33 5.15 -6.50 7.06
C ARG A 33 4.16 -6.89 8.17
N ALA A 34 3.65 -5.92 8.92
CA ALA A 34 2.65 -6.18 9.96
C ALA A 34 1.31 -6.67 9.38
N ALA A 35 0.94 -6.18 8.19
CA ALA A 35 -0.18 -6.69 7.40
C ALA A 35 0.15 -8.01 6.66
N GLY A 36 1.38 -8.51 6.74
CA GLY A 36 1.84 -9.71 6.06
C GLY A 36 2.08 -9.53 4.55
N ARG A 37 2.45 -8.33 4.11
CA ARG A 37 2.77 -7.97 2.72
C ARG A 37 4.23 -7.48 2.65
N ASP A 38 4.78 -7.49 1.44
CA ASP A 38 6.00 -6.76 1.07
C ASP A 38 5.64 -5.67 0.04
N ARG A 39 6.63 -4.91 -0.43
CA ARG A 39 6.41 -3.85 -1.43
C ARG A 39 6.01 -4.39 -2.80
N ALA A 40 6.33 -5.65 -3.11
CA ALA A 40 6.04 -6.29 -4.39
C ALA A 40 4.63 -6.90 -4.44
N ALA A 41 3.96 -7.04 -3.29
CA ALA A 41 2.60 -7.55 -3.22
C ALA A 41 1.65 -6.70 -4.08
N ALA A 42 0.85 -7.36 -4.92
CA ALA A 42 -0.07 -6.69 -5.84
C ALA A 42 -1.10 -5.79 -5.14
N ASP A 43 -1.43 -6.09 -3.88
CA ASP A 43 -2.35 -5.33 -3.03
C ASP A 43 -1.65 -4.28 -2.13
N ALA A 44 -0.32 -4.14 -2.18
CA ALA A 44 0.44 -3.29 -1.23
C ALA A 44 -0.04 -1.83 -1.22
N ALA A 45 -0.22 -1.23 -2.40
CA ALA A 45 -0.73 0.14 -2.52
C ALA A 45 -2.18 0.29 -2.02
N VAL A 46 -3.01 -0.74 -2.20
CA VAL A 46 -4.40 -0.76 -1.71
C VAL A 46 -4.42 -0.83 -0.18
N VAL A 47 -3.59 -1.69 0.41
CA VAL A 47 -3.45 -1.80 1.86
C VAL A 47 -2.99 -0.47 2.47
N LEU A 48 -1.99 0.18 1.86
CA LEU A 48 -1.44 1.44 2.36
C LEU A 48 -2.39 2.62 2.24
N ARG A 49 -3.18 2.72 1.16
CA ARG A 49 -4.24 3.74 1.04
C ARG A 49 -5.26 3.69 2.17
N GLY A 50 -5.43 2.52 2.77
CA GLY A 50 -6.30 2.36 3.92
C GLY A 50 -5.68 2.80 5.25
N MET A 51 -4.39 3.08 5.32
CA MET A 51 -3.67 3.38 6.56
C MET A 51 -3.59 4.90 6.82
N PRO A 52 -3.42 5.31 8.08
CA PRO A 52 -3.04 6.68 8.40
C PRO A 52 -1.69 7.04 7.77
N ASP A 53 -1.45 8.34 7.59
CA ASP A 53 -0.17 8.86 7.15
C ASP A 53 0.97 8.31 8.04
N PRO A 54 2.00 7.64 7.47
CA PRO A 54 3.16 7.17 8.21
C PRO A 54 3.80 8.19 9.15
N ALA A 55 3.80 9.49 8.78
CA ALA A 55 4.34 10.54 9.62
C ALA A 55 3.56 10.71 10.93
N SER A 56 2.23 10.62 10.88
CA SER A 56 1.35 10.72 12.05
C SER A 56 1.54 9.59 13.08
N LEU A 57 2.12 8.46 12.65
CA LEU A 57 2.39 7.32 13.52
C LEU A 57 3.72 7.45 14.26
N ARG A 58 4.63 8.32 13.80
CA ARG A 58 5.92 8.54 14.47
C ARG A 58 5.69 9.22 15.81
N GLY A 59 6.33 8.70 16.86
CA GLY A 59 6.17 9.25 18.22
C GLY A 59 4.79 9.03 18.86
N ASN A 60 3.85 8.33 18.21
CA ASN A 60 2.51 8.08 18.76
C ASN A 60 2.23 6.57 19.00
N PRO A 61 2.56 6.03 20.18
CA PRO A 61 2.33 4.62 20.50
C PRO A 61 0.86 4.20 20.51
N SER A 62 -0.06 5.07 20.93
CA SER A 62 -1.50 4.75 20.99
C SER A 62 -2.09 4.60 19.58
N ALA A 63 -1.73 5.50 18.65
CA ALA A 63 -2.12 5.39 17.25
C ALA A 63 -1.61 4.09 16.60
N LYS A 64 -0.35 3.71 16.86
CA LYS A 64 0.19 2.41 16.39
C LYS A 64 -0.61 1.23 16.95
N ARG A 65 -0.91 1.23 18.25
CA ARG A 65 -1.68 0.16 18.91
C ARG A 65 -3.12 0.06 18.39
N ALA A 66 -3.76 1.19 18.11
CA ALA A 66 -5.10 1.23 17.53
C ALA A 66 -5.17 0.52 16.16
N LEU A 67 -4.07 0.50 15.40
CA LEU A 67 -4.00 -0.18 14.10
C LEU A 67 -3.84 -1.71 14.20
N TRP A 68 -3.41 -2.24 15.36
CA TRP A 68 -3.07 -3.66 15.50
C TRP A 68 -4.20 -4.63 15.12
N PRO A 69 -5.47 -4.44 15.57
CA PRO A 69 -6.56 -5.35 15.20
C PRO A 69 -6.74 -5.44 13.68
N ARG A 70 -6.66 -4.30 12.99
CA ARG A 70 -6.79 -4.22 11.53
C ARG A 70 -5.62 -4.92 10.81
N LEU A 71 -4.38 -4.65 11.23
CA LEU A 71 -3.19 -5.29 10.65
C LEU A 71 -3.23 -6.82 10.83
N ARG A 72 -3.64 -7.30 12.01
CA ARG A 72 -3.82 -8.74 12.28
C ARG A 72 -4.93 -9.36 11.42
N ARG A 73 -6.01 -8.63 11.14
CA ARG A 73 -7.08 -9.10 10.24
C ARG A 73 -6.57 -9.23 8.80
N LEU A 74 -5.86 -8.22 8.30
CA LEU A 74 -5.25 -8.25 6.96
C LEU A 74 -4.26 -9.41 6.81
N ARG A 75 -3.44 -9.64 7.84
CA ARG A 75 -2.50 -10.76 7.86
C ARG A 75 -3.21 -12.13 7.85
N ARG A 76 -4.35 -12.26 8.53
CA ARG A 76 -5.14 -13.51 8.53
C ARG A 76 -5.84 -13.78 7.21
N GLY A 77 -6.37 -12.75 6.54
CA GLY A 77 -6.99 -12.88 5.21
C GLY A 77 -5.99 -13.08 4.05
N ARG A 78 -4.75 -13.51 4.33
CA ARG A 78 -3.76 -13.92 3.33
C ARG A 78 -3.84 -15.42 3.01
N ALA A 79 -4.51 -16.20 3.87
CA ALA A 79 -4.73 -17.64 3.68
C ALA A 79 -5.66 -17.91 2.50
#